data_AF-A0A2K2VEB7-F1
#
_entry.id   AF-A0A2K2VEB7-F1
#
_cell.length_a   1.000
_cell.length_b   1.000
_cell.length_c   1.000
_cell.angle_alpha   90.00
_cell.angle_beta   90.00
_cell.angle_gamma   90.00
#
_symmetry.space_group_name_H-M   'P 1'
#
loop_
_entity.id
_entity.type
_entity.pdbx_description
1 polymer ?
#
loop_
_entity_poly.entity_id
_entity_poly.type
_entity_poly.pdbx_seq_one_letter_code
_entity_poly.pdbx_strand_id
1 'polypeptide(L)'
;MQRRGEELRLLVITGYGKRLSVEGKVFKVEDRNKSSSKVNPADIESIVIESSGVSITSAAIELASMAGIPIFIIRGRGSPTVISPIYSVKRSPLRPEGNSTLLQRENPAAPSPRASSDLRYRTRLSA
;
A
#
# COMPACT_ATOMS: atom_id res chain seq x y z
N MET A 1 -42.23 6.55 -10.67
CA MET A 1 -41.02 7.23 -10.17
C MET A 1 -39.83 6.76 -11.00
N GLN A 2 -39.43 7.54 -12.02
CA GLN A 2 -38.20 7.29 -12.77
C GLN A 2 -37.02 7.74 -11.88
N ARG A 3 -36.14 6.81 -11.49
CA ARG A 3 -34.82 7.20 -10.99
C ARG A 3 -34.13 7.88 -12.18
N ARG A 4 -33.87 9.18 -12.08
CA ARG A 4 -32.92 9.85 -12.99
C ARG A 4 -31.64 9.02 -12.95
N GLY A 5 -31.03 8.73 -14.09
CA GLY A 5 -29.75 8.08 -14.14
C GLY A 5 -28.76 8.90 -13.32
N GLU A 6 -28.38 8.40 -12.15
CA GLU A 6 -27.29 8.98 -11.38
C GLU A 6 -26.02 8.70 -12.18
N GLU A 7 -25.40 9.77 -12.67
CA GLU A 7 -24.11 9.69 -13.35
C GLU A 7 -23.09 9.20 -12.33
N LEU A 8 -22.45 8.07 -12.64
CA LEU A 8 -21.42 7.49 -11.78
C LEU A 8 -20.30 8.49 -11.57
N ARG A 9 -19.98 8.77 -10.31
CA ARG A 9 -18.92 9.73 -9.97
C ARG A 9 -17.56 9.03 -9.99
N LEU A 10 -16.95 8.98 -11.17
CA LEU A 10 -15.71 8.25 -11.41
C LEU A 10 -14.49 9.18 -11.34
N LEU A 11 -13.48 8.80 -10.55
CA LEU A 11 -12.15 9.38 -10.67
C LEU A 11 -11.34 8.59 -11.69
N VAL A 12 -11.29 9.08 -12.93
CA VAL A 12 -10.52 8.45 -14.02
C VAL A 12 -9.11 9.06 -14.07
N ILE A 13 -8.09 8.22 -13.95
CA ILE A 13 -6.69 8.62 -14.01
C ILE A 13 -6.03 7.96 -15.22
N THR A 14 -5.72 8.79 -16.23
CA THR A 14 -5.12 8.37 -17.50
C THR A 14 -3.79 9.08 -17.74
N GLY A 15 -2.99 8.60 -18.70
CA GLY A 15 -1.72 9.24 -19.06
C GLY A 15 -0.55 8.83 -18.17
N TYR A 16 0.66 9.18 -18.62
CA TYR A 16 1.90 8.70 -18.06
C TYR A 16 2.50 9.65 -17.02
N GLY A 17 3.05 9.09 -15.94
CA GLY A 17 3.71 9.87 -14.89
C GLY A 17 2.76 10.55 -13.92
N LYS A 18 1.50 10.09 -13.84
CA LYS A 18 0.55 10.53 -12.80
C LYS A 18 0.77 9.78 -11.50
N ARG A 19 0.50 10.44 -10.38
CA ARG A 19 0.57 9.87 -9.03
C ARG A 19 -0.71 10.15 -8.29
N LEU A 20 -1.36 9.07 -7.84
CA LEU A 20 -2.46 9.13 -6.88
C LEU A 20 -1.89 9.01 -5.45
N SER A 21 -1.94 10.10 -4.71
CA SER A 21 -1.51 10.20 -3.32
C SER A 21 -2.63 10.73 -2.42
N VAL A 22 -2.32 10.89 -1.14
CA VAL A 22 -3.21 11.52 -0.16
C VAL A 22 -2.55 12.77 0.37
N GLU A 23 -3.33 13.83 0.49
CA GLU A 23 -2.94 15.05 1.20
C GLU A 23 -4.01 15.34 2.25
N GLY A 24 -3.70 15.11 3.53
CA GLY A 24 -4.70 15.17 4.59
C GLY A 24 -5.75 14.06 4.43
N LYS A 25 -7.01 14.44 4.16
CA LYS A 25 -8.14 13.50 3.99
C LYS A 25 -8.68 13.44 2.56
N VAL A 26 -7.94 13.99 1.60
CA VAL A 26 -8.36 14.04 0.19
C VAL A 26 -7.38 13.28 -0.70
N PHE A 27 -7.91 12.75 -1.81
CA PHE A 27 -7.06 12.25 -2.88
C PHE A 27 -6.37 13.43 -3.56
N LYS A 28 -5.09 13.26 -3.86
CA LYS A 28 -4.32 14.18 -4.68
C LYS A 28 -3.85 13.44 -5.92
N VAL A 29 -4.20 13.96 -7.09
CA VAL A 29 -3.67 13.49 -8.37
C VAL A 29 -2.64 14.50 -8.84
N GLU A 30 -1.38 14.08 -8.92
CA GLU A 30 -0.25 14.92 -9.32
C GLU A 30 0.39 14.40 -10.61
N ASP A 31 0.73 15.31 -11.52
CA ASP A 31 1.47 15.02 -12.74
C ASP A 31 2.96 15.33 -12.57
N ARG A 32 3.81 14.82 -13.48
CA ARG A 32 5.26 15.12 -13.47
C ARG A 32 5.61 16.61 -13.42
N ASN A 33 4.74 17.47 -13.96
CA ASN A 33 4.92 18.91 -13.98
C ASN A 33 4.46 19.59 -12.67
N LYS A 34 4.21 18.82 -11.60
CA LYS A 34 3.74 19.27 -10.29
C LYS A 34 2.36 19.94 -10.30
N SER A 35 1.67 19.96 -11.44
CA SER A 35 0.24 20.27 -11.50
C SER A 35 -0.51 19.23 -10.68
N SER A 36 -1.40 19.67 -9.81
CA SER A 36 -2.16 18.77 -8.95
C SER A 36 -3.62 19.17 -8.83
N SER A 37 -4.47 18.16 -8.68
CA SER A 37 -5.88 18.29 -8.38
C SER A 37 -6.21 17.52 -7.10
N LYS A 38 -7.16 18.04 -6.33
CA LYS A 38 -7.64 17.44 -5.09
C LYS A 38 -9.06 16.98 -5.27
N VAL A 39 -9.37 15.77 -4.81
CA VAL A 39 -10.69 15.14 -4.93
C VAL A 39 -11.09 14.61 -3.55
N ASN A 40 -12.26 15.03 -3.08
CA ASN A 40 -12.81 14.53 -1.83
C ASN A 40 -13.32 13.10 -2.05
N PRO A 41 -12.99 12.12 -1.18
CA PRO A 41 -13.54 10.78 -1.27
C PRO A 41 -15.08 10.73 -1.32
N ALA A 42 -15.77 11.65 -0.66
CA ALA A 42 -17.24 11.71 -0.66
C ALA A 42 -17.85 12.05 -2.04
N ASP A 43 -17.04 12.62 -2.92
CA ASP A 43 -17.48 13.06 -4.24
C ASP A 43 -17.34 11.96 -5.29
N ILE A 44 -16.76 10.80 -4.97
CA ILE A 44 -16.48 9.73 -5.93
C ILE A 44 -16.98 8.38 -5.43
N GLU A 45 -17.39 7.54 -6.36
CA GLU A 45 -17.90 6.19 -6.11
C GLU A 45 -16.89 5.12 -6.48
N SER A 46 -16.00 5.39 -7.44
CA SER A 46 -14.88 4.50 -7.75
C SER A 46 -13.71 5.23 -8.40
N ILE A 47 -12.55 4.60 -8.32
CA ILE A 47 -11.32 5.08 -8.95
C ILE A 47 -11.01 4.15 -10.12
N VAL A 48 -10.74 4.71 -11.29
CA VAL A 48 -10.37 3.96 -12.50
C VAL A 48 -8.98 4.39 -12.96
N ILE A 49 -8.09 3.43 -13.14
CA ILE A 49 -6.74 3.64 -13.66
C ILE A 49 -6.63 2.96 -15.01
N GLU A 50 -6.47 3.76 -16.06
CA GLU A 50 -6.47 3.27 -17.45
C GLU A 50 -5.08 3.26 -18.10
N SER A 51 -4.03 3.61 -17.37
CA SER A 51 -2.66 3.61 -17.89
C SER A 51 -1.70 2.83 -16.99
N SER A 52 -0.69 2.20 -17.61
CA SER A 52 0.41 1.55 -16.89
C SER A 52 1.38 2.54 -16.23
N GLY A 53 1.25 3.84 -16.54
CA GLY A 53 2.12 4.91 -16.07
C GLY A 53 1.65 5.63 -14.81
N VAL A 54 0.60 5.14 -14.15
CA VAL A 54 0.09 5.70 -12.90
C VAL A 54 0.75 5.00 -11.71
N SER A 55 1.24 5.78 -10.76
CA SER A 55 1.65 5.29 -9.44
C SER A 55 0.59 5.58 -8.40
N ILE A 56 0.38 4.65 -7.47
CA ILE A 56 -0.56 4.81 -6.35
C ILE A 56 0.23 4.63 -5.05
N THR A 57 -0.01 5.51 -4.08
CA THR A 57 0.56 5.35 -2.73
C THR A 57 -0.26 4.38 -1.89
N SER A 58 0.38 3.69 -0.95
CA SER A 58 -0.34 2.87 0.04
C SER A 58 -1.37 3.67 0.83
N ALA A 59 -1.07 4.93 1.16
CA ALA A 59 -2.03 5.84 1.82
C ALA A 59 -3.28 6.09 0.98
N ALA A 60 -3.17 6.18 -0.35
CA ALA A 60 -4.32 6.33 -1.23
C ALA A 60 -5.15 5.04 -1.30
N ILE A 61 -4.50 3.87 -1.30
CA ILE A 61 -5.19 2.58 -1.21
C ILE A 61 -5.93 2.48 0.13
N GLU A 62 -5.29 2.89 1.23
CA GLU A 62 -5.88 2.93 2.56
C GLU A 62 -7.07 3.90 2.64
N LEU A 63 -6.98 5.09 2.05
CA LEU A 63 -8.10 6.04 2.04
C LEU A 63 -9.27 5.57 1.16
N ALA A 64 -8.98 5.01 -0.01
CA ALA A 64 -9.99 4.43 -0.90
C ALA A 64 -10.69 3.27 -0.20
N SER A 65 -9.90 2.44 0.48
CA SER A 65 -10.41 1.48 1.44
C SER A 65 -11.31 2.20 2.45
N MET A 66 -10.79 3.16 3.23
CA MET A 66 -11.47 4.05 4.20
C MET A 66 -12.94 4.30 3.87
N ALA A 67 -13.11 4.77 2.65
CA ALA A 67 -14.35 5.29 2.12
C ALA A 67 -15.22 4.24 1.39
N GLY A 68 -14.81 2.98 1.34
CA GLY A 68 -15.51 1.92 0.59
C GLY A 68 -15.41 2.07 -0.93
N ILE A 69 -14.37 2.76 -1.42
CA ILE A 69 -14.17 3.10 -2.83
C ILE A 69 -13.32 2.00 -3.49
N PRO A 70 -13.89 1.21 -4.42
CA PRO A 70 -13.12 0.25 -5.19
C PRO A 70 -12.19 0.95 -6.18
N ILE A 71 -11.03 0.34 -6.42
CA ILE A 71 -10.10 0.77 -7.45
C ILE A 71 -10.11 -0.25 -8.59
N PHE A 72 -10.39 0.21 -9.80
CA PHE A 72 -10.35 -0.57 -11.03
C PHE A 72 -9.10 -0.22 -11.82
N ILE A 73 -8.30 -1.23 -12.16
CA ILE A 73 -7.18 -1.09 -13.08
C ILE A 73 -7.59 -1.71 -14.41
N ILE A 74 -7.71 -0.88 -15.43
CA ILE A 74 -8.08 -1.25 -16.78
C ILE A 74 -6.85 -1.11 -17.66
N ARG A 75 -6.45 -2.18 -18.35
CA ARG A 75 -5.34 -2.15 -19.31
C ARG A 75 -5.82 -2.65 -20.68
N GLY A 76 -5.88 -1.73 -21.65
CA GLY A 76 -6.29 -2.06 -23.01
C GLY A 76 -7.70 -2.66 -23.08
N ARG A 77 -7.91 -3.66 -23.95
CA ARG A 77 -9.22 -4.33 -24.16
C ARG A 77 -9.50 -5.47 -23.16
N GLY A 78 -8.69 -5.62 -22.12
CA GLY A 78 -8.80 -6.72 -21.16
C GLY A 78 -9.82 -6.46 -20.04
N SER A 79 -10.16 -7.51 -19.29
CA SER A 79 -10.99 -7.41 -18.09
C SER A 79 -10.33 -6.54 -17.01
N PRO A 80 -11.09 -5.72 -16.26
CA PRO A 80 -10.55 -4.91 -15.18
C PRO A 80 -9.96 -5.79 -14.07
N THR A 81 -8.78 -5.41 -13.58
CA THR A 81 -8.27 -5.92 -12.29
C THR A 81 -8.85 -5.05 -11.18
N VAL A 82 -9.55 -5.66 -10.23
CA VAL A 82 -10.18 -4.95 -9.11
C VAL A 82 -9.31 -5.04 -7.87
N ILE A 83 -8.94 -3.89 -7.31
CA ILE A 83 -8.44 -3.80 -5.94
C ILE A 83 -9.66 -3.42 -5.09
N SER A 84 -10.32 -4.45 -4.55
CA SER A 84 -11.44 -4.27 -3.64
C SER A 84 -10.94 -4.13 -2.21
N PRO A 85 -11.40 -3.13 -1.46
CA PRO A 85 -11.01 -3.01 -0.07
C PRO A 85 -11.73 -4.04 0.80
N ILE A 86 -10.94 -4.94 1.42
CA ILE A 86 -11.44 -5.85 2.45
C ILE A 86 -11.50 -5.08 3.77
N TYR A 87 -12.69 -4.53 4.09
CA TYR A 87 -13.01 -4.05 5.44
C TYR A 87 -13.25 -5.23 6.37
N SER A 88 -12.16 -5.88 6.80
CA SER A 88 -12.04 -6.50 8.13
C SER A 88 -10.72 -7.27 8.21
N VAL A 89 -9.59 -6.56 8.21
CA VAL A 89 -8.40 -7.09 8.91
C VAL A 89 -8.50 -6.55 10.33
N LYS A 90 -9.26 -7.23 11.20
CA LYS A 90 -9.01 -7.10 12.64
C LYS A 90 -7.54 -7.48 12.79
N ARG A 91 -6.67 -6.50 13.08
CA ARG A 91 -5.30 -6.81 13.50
C ARG A 91 -5.47 -7.68 14.74
N SER A 92 -5.32 -8.99 14.59
CA SER A 92 -5.11 -9.85 15.74
C SER A 92 -3.95 -9.22 16.49
N PRO A 93 -4.08 -8.91 17.79
CA PRO A 93 -2.95 -8.41 18.55
C PRO A 93 -1.84 -9.44 18.35
N LEU A 94 -0.71 -8.99 17.80
CA LEU A 94 0.50 -9.80 17.78
C LEU A 94 0.75 -10.16 19.23
N ARG A 95 0.50 -11.42 19.61
CA ARG A 95 0.87 -11.90 20.94
C ARG A 95 2.36 -11.60 21.09
N PRO A 96 2.79 -10.83 22.10
CA PRO A 96 4.18 -10.90 22.48
C PRO A 96 4.40 -12.34 22.96
N GLU A 97 5.10 -13.15 22.16
CA GLU A 97 5.66 -14.43 22.62
C GLU A 97 6.70 -14.11 23.69
N GLY A 98 6.22 -13.81 24.90
CA GLY A 98 7.00 -13.97 26.10
C GLY A 98 6.91 -15.43 26.50
N ASN A 99 8.02 -16.15 26.33
CA ASN A 99 8.45 -17.22 27.23
C ASN A 99 9.93 -17.53 26.98
N SER A 100 10.78 -16.61 27.40
CA SER A 100 12.17 -16.87 27.73
C SER A 100 12.25 -17.71 29.01
N THR A 101 11.93 -19.01 28.95
CA THR A 101 12.34 -19.97 29.98
C THR A 101 12.22 -21.39 29.42
N LEU A 102 13.36 -22.03 29.12
CA LEU A 102 13.66 -23.47 29.23
C LEU A 102 14.77 -23.86 28.24
N LEU A 103 16.00 -23.48 28.57
CA LEU A 103 17.18 -24.35 28.41
C LEU A 103 18.19 -23.95 29.49
N GLN A 104 17.87 -24.24 30.75
CA GLN A 104 18.91 -24.60 31.70
C GLN A 104 19.45 -25.95 31.25
N ARG A 105 20.52 -25.94 30.45
CA ARG A 105 21.48 -27.05 30.39
C ARG A 105 22.81 -26.51 30.87
N GLU A 106 23.07 -26.87 32.11
CA GLU A 106 24.35 -27.01 32.79
C GLU A 106 25.59 -26.42 32.11
N ASN A 107 26.18 -25.44 32.79
CA ASN A 107 27.60 -25.12 32.70
C ASN A 107 28.43 -26.39 32.95
N PRO A 108 29.43 -26.65 32.09
CA PRO A 108 30.75 -26.90 32.67
C PRO A 108 31.80 -25.99 32.03
N ALA A 109 32.52 -25.29 32.92
CA ALA A 109 33.87 -24.73 32.78
C ALA A 109 34.19 -23.91 31.50
N ALA A 110 34.36 -22.60 31.70
CA ALA A 110 35.02 -21.71 30.75
C ALA A 110 36.49 -22.09 30.52
N PRO A 111 36.99 -21.91 29.28
CA PRO A 111 38.32 -21.35 29.08
C PRO A 111 38.24 -20.00 28.36
N SER A 112 38.96 -19.01 28.90
CA SER A 112 39.12 -17.65 28.37
C SER A 112 40.18 -17.57 27.23
N PRO A 113 40.48 -16.38 26.66
CA PRO A 113 39.93 -15.80 25.44
C PRO A 113 40.94 -15.81 24.26
N ARG A 114 40.49 -15.79 22.99
CA ARG A 114 41.37 -15.42 21.86
C ARG A 114 40.66 -14.64 20.73
N ALA A 115 41.23 -13.46 20.48
CA ALA A 115 41.40 -12.75 19.22
C ALA A 115 40.16 -12.26 18.43
N SER A 116 40.01 -10.94 18.47
CA SER A 116 39.47 -10.06 17.43
C SER A 116 39.81 -10.51 16.00
N SER A 117 38.79 -10.61 15.14
CA SER A 117 38.93 -10.25 13.73
C SER A 117 37.56 -9.93 13.11
N ASP A 118 37.52 -8.74 12.49
CA ASP A 118 36.43 -8.20 11.70
C ASP A 118 35.85 -9.20 10.70
N LEU A 119 34.52 -9.29 10.62
CA LEU A 119 33.88 -9.87 9.44
C LEU A 119 32.75 -8.99 8.92
N ARG A 120 33.05 -8.41 7.76
CA ARG A 120 32.28 -7.48 6.95
C ARG A 120 31.01 -8.15 6.40
N TYR A 121 29.87 -7.48 6.51
CA TYR A 121 28.67 -7.83 5.75
C TYR A 121 28.90 -7.55 4.25
N ARG A 122 28.92 -8.61 3.43
CA ARG A 122 28.86 -8.51 1.97
C ARG A 122 27.42 -8.72 1.51
N THR A 123 26.74 -7.65 1.13
CA THR A 123 25.52 -7.71 0.32
C THR A 123 25.92 -7.89 -1.13
N ARG A 124 25.59 -9.04 -1.74
CA ARG A 124 25.60 -9.18 -3.20
C ARG A 124 24.23 -8.81 -3.73
N LEU A 125 24.15 -7.69 -4.45
CA LEU A 125 23.13 -7.47 -5.47
C LEU A 125 23.81 -7.77 -6.79
N SER A 126 23.37 -8.82 -7.48
CA SER A 126 23.73 -9.09 -8.86
C SER A 126 22.67 -8.46 -9.75
N ALA A 127 23.12 -7.66 -10.72
CA ALA A 127 22.36 -7.29 -11.90
C ALA A 127 22.39 -8.43 -12.93
#